data_AF-Q6H022-F1
#
_entry.id   AF-Q6H022-F1
#
_cell.length_a   1.000
_cell.length_b   1.000
_cell.length_c   1.000
_cell.angle_alpha   90.00
_cell.angle_beta   90.00
_cell.angle_gamma   90.00
#
_symmetry.space_group_name_H-M   'P 1'
#
loop_
_entity.id
_entity.type
_entity.pdbx_description
1 polymer ?
#
loop_
_entity_poly.entity_id
_entity_poly.type
_entity_poly.pdbx_seq_one_letter_code
_entity_poly.pdbx_strand_id
1 'polypeptide(L)'
;MMSLNTQKEDFSYAYVYAVTATAGYSLQAATRRLDDSGIDATITVPGKLNSKRLPRFDVQIKSTSQDVLKETLIKYRLSTKNYDELREDDPFVPQLLIVVLVPEAVSDWLSQTEESLCLFRCGYWLSLRGQPAVDNKTSITVEIKRQNIFSPDALKTIMSRIAVGESL
;
A
#
# COMPACT_ATOMS: atom_id res chain seq x y z
N MET A 1 -6.05 -24.55 10.01
CA MET A 1 -4.99 -24.20 9.05
C MET A 1 -5.33 -22.83 8.47
N MET A 2 -4.38 -21.90 8.40
CA MET A 2 -4.63 -20.53 7.91
C MET A 2 -5.00 -20.57 6.41
N SER A 3 -5.93 -19.70 5.99
CA SER A 3 -6.32 -19.61 4.58
C SER A 3 -5.19 -19.04 3.72
N LEU A 4 -5.15 -19.38 2.42
CA LEU A 4 -4.16 -18.82 1.51
C LEU A 4 -4.29 -17.29 1.38
N ASN A 5 -5.50 -16.75 1.47
CA ASN A 5 -5.71 -15.29 1.42
C ASN A 5 -5.10 -14.60 2.64
N THR A 6 -5.25 -15.18 3.82
CA THR A 6 -4.64 -14.65 5.05
C THR A 6 -3.10 -14.70 4.96
N GLN A 7 -2.53 -15.75 4.39
CA GLN A 7 -1.07 -15.80 4.16
C GLN A 7 -0.61 -14.69 3.19
N LYS A 8 -1.36 -14.42 2.12
CA LYS A 8 -1.04 -13.33 1.17
C LYS A 8 -1.13 -11.96 1.83
N GLU A 9 -2.11 -11.79 2.71
CA GLU A 9 -2.29 -10.58 3.51
C GLU A 9 -1.08 -10.38 4.42
N ASP A 10 -0.72 -11.35 5.26
CA ASP A 10 0.44 -11.28 6.15
C ASP A 10 1.75 -11.04 5.38
N PHE A 11 1.94 -11.70 4.23
CA PHE A 11 3.10 -11.47 3.37
C PHE A 11 3.16 -10.03 2.86
N SER A 12 2.01 -9.44 2.51
CA SER A 12 1.95 -8.04 2.07
C SER A 12 2.29 -7.05 3.19
N TYR A 13 1.86 -7.33 4.42
CA TYR A 13 2.31 -6.58 5.60
C TYR A 13 3.82 -6.70 5.80
N ALA A 14 4.39 -7.91 5.65
CA ALA A 14 5.84 -8.12 5.76
C ALA A 14 6.62 -7.31 4.71
N TYR A 15 6.15 -7.28 3.45
CA TYR A 15 6.74 -6.45 2.40
C TYR A 15 6.70 -4.96 2.75
N VAL A 16 5.53 -4.44 3.14
CA VAL A 16 5.35 -3.03 3.51
C VAL A 16 6.20 -2.68 4.73
N TYR A 17 6.28 -3.57 5.72
CA TYR A 17 7.13 -3.39 6.90
C TYR A 17 8.61 -3.33 6.53
N ALA A 18 9.10 -4.23 5.67
CA ALA A 18 10.49 -4.23 5.22
C ALA A 18 10.86 -2.92 4.49
N VAL A 19 9.99 -2.44 3.62
CA VAL A 19 10.17 -1.15 2.92
C VAL A 19 10.17 0.01 3.91
N THR A 20 9.21 0.03 4.84
CA THR A 20 9.04 1.10 5.83
C THR A 20 10.22 1.16 6.81
N ALA A 21 10.68 0.01 7.30
CA ALA A 21 11.85 -0.10 8.17
C ALA A 21 13.13 0.37 7.45
N THR A 22 13.31 0.00 6.19
CA THR A 22 14.45 0.44 5.37
C THR A 22 14.44 1.96 5.12
N ALA A 23 13.26 2.58 5.05
CA ALA A 23 13.13 4.03 5.00
C ALA A 23 13.38 4.74 6.34
N GLY A 24 13.52 3.99 7.44
CA GLY A 24 13.69 4.52 8.79
C GLY A 24 12.39 5.03 9.42
N TYR A 25 11.23 4.56 8.95
CA TYR A 25 9.91 5.00 9.39
C TYR A 25 9.25 3.94 10.27
N SER A 26 8.20 4.33 11.00
CA SER A 26 7.39 3.39 11.78
C SER A 26 6.15 2.97 11.00
N LEU A 27 5.87 1.66 10.99
CA LEU A 27 4.59 1.10 10.56
C LEU A 27 3.81 0.66 11.80
N GLN A 28 2.55 1.11 11.93
CA GLN A 28 1.63 0.63 12.95
C GLN A 28 0.44 -0.03 12.27
N ALA A 29 0.26 -1.34 12.48
CA ALA A 29 -0.95 -2.03 12.03
C ALA A 29 -2.18 -1.43 12.72
N ALA A 30 -3.26 -1.30 11.97
CA ALA A 30 -4.48 -0.70 12.46
C ALA A 30 -5.16 -1.58 13.52
N THR A 31 -5.88 -0.93 14.44
CA THR A 31 -6.82 -1.66 15.30
C THR A 31 -7.99 -2.17 14.46
N ARG A 32 -8.65 -3.24 14.91
CA ARG A 32 -9.81 -3.82 14.22
C ARG A 32 -10.86 -2.80 13.76
N ARG A 33 -11.15 -1.77 14.57
CA ARG A 33 -12.15 -0.74 14.22
C ARG A 33 -11.71 0.15 13.05
N LEU A 34 -10.41 0.41 12.92
CA LEU A 34 -9.84 1.19 11.83
C LEU A 34 -9.71 0.34 10.57
N ASP A 35 -9.35 -0.94 10.72
CA ASP A 35 -9.33 -1.94 9.65
C ASP A 35 -10.74 -2.14 9.04
N ASP A 36 -11.77 -2.27 9.86
CA ASP A 36 -13.18 -2.31 9.42
C ASP A 36 -13.59 -1.06 8.59
N SER A 37 -12.86 0.05 8.79
CA SER A 37 -13.03 1.35 8.12
C SER A 37 -12.02 1.57 6.97
N GLY A 38 -11.33 0.51 6.53
CA GLY A 38 -10.49 0.53 5.33
C GLY A 38 -9.04 0.93 5.57
N ILE A 39 -8.61 1.18 6.80
CA ILE A 39 -7.22 1.52 7.15
C ILE A 39 -6.51 0.27 7.67
N ASP A 40 -5.58 -0.27 6.89
CA ASP A 40 -4.79 -1.47 7.23
C ASP A 40 -3.60 -1.10 8.14
N ALA A 41 -2.94 0.02 7.88
CA ALA A 41 -1.83 0.52 8.71
C ALA A 41 -1.61 2.03 8.58
N THR A 42 -0.83 2.59 9.50
CA THR A 42 -0.34 3.96 9.44
C THR A 42 1.18 3.96 9.34
N ILE A 43 1.73 4.70 8.36
CA ILE A 43 3.17 4.93 8.23
C ILE A 43 3.49 6.34 8.75
N THR A 44 4.45 6.44 9.67
CA THR A 44 4.84 7.72 10.31
C THR A 44 6.35 7.91 10.26
N VAL A 45 6.81 9.13 9.98
CA VAL A 45 8.22 9.49 10.22
C VAL A 45 8.42 9.74 11.71
N PRO A 46 9.30 8.99 12.38
CA PRO A 46 9.65 9.30 13.76
C PRO A 46 10.39 10.65 13.80
N GLY A 47 9.93 11.57 14.64
CA GLY A 47 10.56 12.88 14.81
C GLY A 47 9.98 13.96 13.90
N LYS A 48 10.84 14.65 13.14
CA LYS A 48 10.46 15.77 12.28
C LYS A 48 10.98 15.56 10.85
N LEU A 49 10.14 15.91 9.88
CA LEU A 49 10.54 16.10 8.48
C LEU A 49 10.20 17.54 8.11
N ASN A 50 11.20 18.32 7.70
CA ASN A 50 11.09 19.78 7.55
C ASN A 50 10.55 20.42 8.85
N SER A 51 9.50 21.23 8.75
CA SER A 51 8.83 21.88 9.89
C SER A 51 7.74 21.03 10.54
N LYS A 52 7.42 19.84 10.00
CA LYS A 52 6.32 18.99 10.47
C LYS A 52 6.82 17.91 11.42
N ARG A 53 6.18 17.79 12.58
CA ARG A 53 6.42 16.72 13.55
C ARG A 53 5.49 15.54 13.25
N LEU A 54 6.04 14.33 13.25
CA LEU A 54 5.33 13.07 13.01
C LEU A 54 4.42 13.10 11.77
N PRO A 55 4.91 13.53 10.59
CA PRO A 55 4.13 13.40 9.37
C PRO A 55 3.83 11.93 9.12
N ARG A 56 2.59 11.67 8.69
CA ARG A 56 2.04 10.33 8.54
C ARG A 56 1.00 10.27 7.44
N PHE A 57 0.78 9.06 6.94
CA PHE A 57 -0.35 8.73 6.08
C PHE A 57 -0.82 7.32 6.41
N ASP A 58 -2.09 7.08 6.10
CA ASP A 58 -2.75 5.79 6.28
C ASP A 58 -2.66 5.00 4.97
N VAL A 59 -2.64 3.68 5.07
CA VAL A 59 -2.56 2.79 3.92
C VAL A 59 -3.64 1.74 4.01
N GLN A 60 -4.21 1.43 2.85
CA GLN A 60 -4.92 0.19 2.62
C GLN A 60 -4.01 -0.75 1.83
N ILE A 61 -3.71 -1.91 2.40
CA ILE A 61 -2.83 -2.92 1.85
C ILE A 61 -3.70 -4.03 1.25
N LYS A 62 -3.39 -4.38 0.01
CA LYS A 62 -4.01 -5.48 -0.71
C LYS A 62 -2.94 -6.33 -1.35
N SER A 63 -3.27 -7.59 -1.60
CA SER A 63 -2.36 -8.52 -2.25
C SER A 63 -3.06 -9.40 -3.26
N THR A 64 -2.34 -9.78 -4.31
CA THR A 64 -2.88 -10.65 -5.35
C THR A 64 -1.81 -11.49 -6.02
N SER A 65 -2.17 -12.71 -6.38
CA SER A 65 -1.37 -13.58 -7.25
C SER A 65 -1.91 -13.63 -8.67
N GLN A 66 -3.00 -12.91 -8.96
CA GLN A 66 -3.59 -12.85 -10.29
C GLN A 66 -2.68 -12.09 -11.27
N ASP A 67 -2.76 -12.42 -12.56
CA ASP A 67 -2.03 -11.69 -13.60
C ASP A 67 -2.67 -10.34 -13.94
N VAL A 68 -2.42 -9.38 -13.06
CA VAL A 68 -2.88 -7.98 -13.17
C VAL A 68 -1.84 -7.07 -13.80
N LEU A 69 -0.62 -7.55 -14.03
CA LEU A 69 0.49 -6.81 -14.61
C LEU A 69 0.29 -6.69 -16.13
N LYS A 70 0.40 -5.49 -16.67
CA LYS A 70 0.39 -5.19 -18.12
C LYS A 70 1.67 -4.46 -18.50
N GLU A 71 1.81 -3.99 -19.73
CA GLU A 71 3.07 -3.38 -20.19
C GLU A 71 3.48 -2.16 -19.36
N THR A 72 2.54 -1.23 -19.10
CA THR A 72 2.81 0.04 -18.39
C THR A 72 2.00 0.20 -17.10
N LEU A 73 1.01 -0.67 -16.87
CA LEU A 73 0.01 -0.53 -15.81
C LEU A 73 -0.20 -1.84 -15.03
N ILE A 74 -0.69 -1.71 -13.80
CA ILE A 74 -1.34 -2.77 -13.02
C ILE A 74 -2.84 -2.51 -13.09
N LYS A 75 -3.63 -3.50 -13.51
CA LYS A 75 -5.10 -3.44 -13.53
C LYS A 75 -5.67 -4.22 -12.36
N TYR A 76 -5.93 -3.54 -11.25
CA TYR A 76 -6.38 -4.18 -10.01
C TYR A 76 -7.88 -3.95 -9.79
N ARG A 77 -8.63 -5.01 -9.50
CA ARG A 77 -10.06 -4.92 -9.18
C ARG A 77 -10.24 -4.62 -7.69
N LEU A 78 -10.68 -3.41 -7.39
CA LEU A 78 -10.95 -2.90 -6.05
C LEU A 78 -12.47 -2.89 -5.79
N SER A 79 -12.91 -3.19 -4.56
CA SER A 79 -14.31 -3.05 -4.20
C SER A 79 -14.74 -1.58 -4.27
N THR A 80 -16.01 -1.31 -4.60
CA THR A 80 -16.51 0.06 -4.63
C THR A 80 -16.43 0.72 -3.24
N LYS A 81 -16.73 -0.03 -2.17
CA LYS A 81 -16.57 0.44 -0.78
C LYS A 81 -15.15 1.00 -0.54
N ASN A 82 -14.12 0.21 -0.85
CA ASN A 82 -12.74 0.63 -0.61
C ASN A 82 -12.32 1.79 -1.52
N TYR A 83 -12.80 1.79 -2.77
CA TYR A 83 -12.58 2.91 -3.67
C TYR A 83 -13.17 4.21 -3.11
N ASP A 84 -14.40 4.16 -2.60
CA ASP A 84 -15.10 5.29 -2.00
C ASP A 84 -14.39 5.82 -0.74
N GLU A 85 -13.89 4.93 0.12
CA GLU A 85 -13.08 5.29 1.29
C GLU A 85 -11.76 5.98 0.91
N LEU A 86 -11.08 5.47 -0.13
CA LEU A 86 -9.78 5.97 -0.57
C LEU A 86 -9.84 7.24 -1.43
N ARG A 87 -11.00 7.56 -2.03
CA ARG A 87 -11.16 8.69 -2.94
C ARG A 87 -11.49 10.01 -2.26
N GLU A 88 -11.69 10.02 -0.94
CA GLU A 88 -12.08 11.19 -0.16
C GLU A 88 -11.30 12.44 -0.61
N ASP A 89 -12.01 13.55 -0.84
CA ASP A 89 -11.43 14.73 -1.51
C ASP A 89 -10.50 15.49 -0.54
N ASP A 90 -10.87 15.52 0.74
CA ASP A 90 -10.12 16.18 1.80
C ASP A 90 -9.99 15.34 3.08
N PRO A 91 -9.25 14.21 3.03
CA PRO A 91 -9.05 13.39 4.20
C PRO A 91 -8.10 14.08 5.17
N PHE A 92 -8.41 14.03 6.47
CA PHE A 92 -7.55 14.62 7.52
C PHE A 92 -6.16 13.97 7.56
N VAL A 93 -6.08 12.66 7.31
CA VAL A 93 -4.83 11.92 7.11
C VAL A 93 -4.84 11.41 5.66
N PRO A 94 -3.82 11.72 4.83
CA PRO A 94 -3.73 11.18 3.48
C PRO A 94 -3.80 9.66 3.48
N GLN A 95 -4.42 9.08 2.46
CA GLN A 95 -4.59 7.64 2.32
C GLN A 95 -4.06 7.13 0.98
N LEU A 96 -3.37 6.00 1.00
CA LEU A 96 -2.86 5.34 -0.20
C LEU A 96 -3.31 3.89 -0.28
N LEU A 97 -3.59 3.41 -1.50
CA LEU A 97 -3.68 1.99 -1.80
C LEU A 97 -2.27 1.45 -2.08
N ILE A 98 -1.90 0.35 -1.43
CA ILE A 98 -0.72 -0.45 -1.77
C ILE A 98 -1.20 -1.84 -2.23
N VAL A 99 -0.83 -2.24 -3.45
CA VAL A 99 -1.10 -3.57 -3.98
C VAL A 99 0.20 -4.35 -4.12
N VAL A 100 0.40 -5.36 -3.27
CA VAL A 100 1.54 -6.27 -3.32
C VAL A 100 1.20 -7.44 -4.25
N LEU A 101 1.96 -7.56 -5.33
CA LEU A 101 1.89 -8.75 -6.17
C LEU A 101 2.68 -9.86 -5.50
N VAL A 102 2.20 -11.10 -5.59
CA VAL A 102 2.91 -12.29 -5.12
C VAL A 102 2.88 -13.38 -6.20
N PRO A 103 3.84 -14.31 -6.23
CA PRO A 103 3.75 -15.48 -7.10
C PRO A 103 2.51 -16.35 -6.79
N GLU A 104 2.09 -17.17 -7.77
CA GLU A 104 0.95 -18.07 -7.58
C GLU A 104 1.26 -19.20 -6.60
N ALA A 105 2.45 -19.81 -6.71
CA ALA A 105 2.91 -20.84 -5.80
C ALA A 105 3.53 -20.21 -4.54
N VAL A 106 3.09 -20.66 -3.37
CA VAL A 106 3.58 -20.18 -2.05
C VAL A 106 5.07 -20.47 -1.88
N SER A 107 5.57 -21.56 -2.46
CA SER A 107 7.00 -21.92 -2.46
C SER A 107 7.90 -20.84 -3.06
N ASP A 108 7.34 -20.00 -3.92
CA ASP A 108 8.10 -19.03 -4.71
C ASP A 108 8.02 -17.62 -4.10
N TRP A 109 7.30 -17.44 -2.98
CA TRP A 109 7.10 -16.12 -2.39
C TRP A 109 8.38 -15.54 -1.79
N LEU A 110 9.26 -16.39 -1.27
CA LEU A 110 10.45 -15.97 -0.54
C LEU A 110 11.62 -16.92 -0.83
N SER A 111 12.81 -16.36 -0.97
CA SER A 111 14.08 -17.10 -0.92
C SER A 111 14.98 -16.48 0.14
N GLN A 112 15.77 -17.32 0.80
CA GLN A 112 16.68 -16.93 1.86
C GLN A 112 17.99 -17.70 1.77
N THR A 113 19.10 -16.98 1.91
CA THR A 113 20.46 -17.51 2.07
C THR A 113 21.11 -16.84 3.29
N GLU A 114 22.37 -17.17 3.60
CA GLU A 114 23.09 -16.47 4.66
C GLU A 114 23.34 -14.98 4.34
N GLU A 115 23.39 -14.64 3.05
CA GLU A 115 23.71 -13.30 2.56
C GLU A 115 22.47 -12.46 2.23
N SER A 116 21.33 -13.10 1.94
CA SER A 116 20.19 -12.40 1.36
C SER A 116 18.84 -12.96 1.77
N LEU A 117 17.87 -12.04 1.88
CA LEU A 117 16.45 -12.34 1.96
C LEU A 117 15.76 -11.68 0.77
N CYS A 118 15.10 -12.47 -0.07
CA CYS A 118 14.36 -12.01 -1.23
C CYS A 118 12.87 -12.29 -1.05
N LEU A 119 12.07 -11.22 -0.95
CA LEU A 119 10.63 -11.29 -1.16
C LEU A 119 10.37 -11.14 -2.65
N PHE A 120 9.80 -12.15 -3.29
CA PHE A 120 9.59 -12.11 -4.74
C PHE A 120 8.38 -11.24 -5.11
N ARG A 121 8.54 -10.48 -6.21
CA ARG A 121 7.64 -9.39 -6.66
C ARG A 121 7.74 -8.17 -5.75
N CYS A 122 6.84 -7.20 -5.92
CA CYS A 122 6.87 -5.93 -5.19
C CYS A 122 5.47 -5.33 -5.03
N GLY A 123 5.39 -4.31 -4.17
CA GLY A 123 4.20 -3.47 -3.98
C GLY A 123 4.16 -2.32 -4.96
N TYR A 124 2.95 -1.91 -5.34
CA TYR A 124 2.68 -0.73 -6.15
C TYR A 124 1.70 0.18 -5.42
N TRP A 125 1.88 1.50 -5.52
CA TRP A 125 1.08 2.47 -4.78
C TRP A 125 0.25 3.39 -5.69
N LEU A 126 -0.93 3.78 -5.19
CA LEU A 126 -1.86 4.69 -5.86
C LEU A 126 -2.55 5.60 -4.83
N SER A 127 -2.62 6.89 -5.14
CA SER A 127 -3.51 7.86 -4.50
C SER A 127 -4.82 7.90 -5.28
N LEU A 128 -5.95 7.69 -4.61
CA LEU A 128 -7.29 7.80 -5.20
C LEU A 128 -7.98 9.12 -4.83
N ARG A 129 -7.35 9.94 -3.99
CA ARG A 129 -7.86 11.26 -3.57
C ARG A 129 -8.36 12.05 -4.78
N GLY A 130 -9.60 12.53 -4.73
CA GLY A 130 -10.17 13.37 -5.79
C GLY A 130 -10.63 12.64 -7.05
N GLN A 131 -10.46 11.32 -7.16
CA GLN A 131 -10.97 10.55 -8.31
C GLN A 131 -12.50 10.54 -8.31
N PRO A 132 -13.23 10.60 -9.42
CA PRO A 132 -14.70 10.72 -9.42
C PRO A 132 -15.42 9.51 -8.81
N ALA A 133 -16.62 9.72 -8.26
CA ALA A 133 -17.47 8.61 -7.83
C ALA A 133 -17.89 7.70 -9.00
N VAL A 134 -18.22 6.44 -8.71
CA VAL A 134 -18.65 5.48 -9.73
C VAL A 134 -20.00 4.86 -9.40
N ASP A 135 -20.81 4.63 -10.44
CA ASP A 135 -22.16 4.06 -10.29
C ASP A 135 -22.14 2.54 -10.00
N ASN A 136 -21.03 1.85 -10.33
CA ASN A 136 -20.93 0.42 -10.09
C ASN A 136 -20.84 0.14 -8.59
N LYS A 137 -21.82 -0.59 -8.06
CA LYS A 137 -21.94 -0.89 -6.62
C LYS A 137 -21.04 -2.03 -6.13
N THR A 138 -20.38 -2.76 -7.03
CA THR A 138 -19.62 -3.97 -6.65
C THR A 138 -18.12 -3.74 -6.61
N SER A 139 -17.55 -3.24 -7.70
CA SER A 139 -16.12 -3.07 -7.85
C SER A 139 -15.76 -2.21 -9.04
N ILE A 140 -14.58 -1.63 -9.01
CA ILE A 140 -13.95 -0.87 -10.10
C ILE A 140 -12.54 -1.41 -10.36
N THR A 141 -12.08 -1.37 -11.61
CA THR A 141 -10.68 -1.61 -11.93
C THR A 141 -9.90 -0.31 -11.84
N VAL A 142 -8.98 -0.23 -10.89
CA VAL A 142 -8.02 0.87 -10.77
C VAL A 142 -6.77 0.56 -11.59
N GLU A 143 -6.17 1.60 -12.18
CA GLU A 143 -4.96 1.49 -12.97
C GLU A 143 -3.78 2.13 -12.21
N ILE A 144 -2.81 1.30 -11.81
CA ILE A 144 -1.61 1.76 -11.11
C ILE A 144 -0.45 1.78 -12.10
N LYS A 145 0.27 2.89 -12.22
CA LYS A 145 1.45 2.94 -13.10
C LYS A 145 2.52 1.99 -12.59
N ARG A 146 3.13 1.19 -13.48
CA ARG A 146 4.19 0.23 -13.09
C ARG A 146 5.43 0.88 -12.49
N GLN A 147 5.68 2.15 -12.80
CA GLN A 147 6.76 2.92 -12.17
C GLN A 147 6.46 3.29 -10.71
N ASN A 148 5.20 3.21 -10.26
CA ASN A 148 4.81 3.51 -8.88
C ASN A 148 5.11 2.33 -7.96
N ILE A 149 6.35 1.84 -7.97
CA ILE A 149 6.80 0.80 -7.05
C ILE A 149 6.85 1.40 -5.64
N PHE A 150 6.28 0.69 -4.67
CA PHE A 150 6.36 1.05 -3.26
C PHE A 150 7.73 0.62 -2.71
N SER A 151 8.75 1.42 -3.00
CA SER A 151 10.12 1.24 -2.54
C SER A 151 10.48 2.21 -1.41
N PRO A 152 11.62 2.02 -0.71
CA PRO A 152 12.05 2.96 0.33
C PRO A 152 12.21 4.39 -0.20
N ASP A 153 12.69 4.57 -1.43
CA ASP A 153 12.88 5.91 -2.03
C ASP A 153 11.55 6.54 -2.46
N ALA A 154 10.63 5.73 -3.00
CA ALA A 154 9.27 6.20 -3.29
C ALA A 154 8.57 6.63 -1.99
N LEU A 155 8.70 5.85 -0.92
CA LEU A 155 8.14 6.16 0.39
C LEU A 155 8.70 7.48 0.98
N LYS A 156 10.02 7.70 0.91
CA LYS A 156 10.64 8.98 1.31
C LYS A 156 10.11 10.15 0.49
N THR A 157 9.90 9.95 -0.81
CA THR A 157 9.36 10.97 -1.73
C THR A 157 7.91 11.31 -1.39
N ILE A 158 7.05 10.29 -1.23
CA ILE A 158 5.65 10.42 -0.79
C ILE A 158 5.59 11.25 0.49
N MET A 159 6.41 10.89 1.48
CA MET A 159 6.40 11.54 2.77
C MET A 159 6.89 12.99 2.73
N SER A 160 7.88 13.28 1.87
CA SER A 160 8.36 14.65 1.66
C SER A 160 7.27 15.55 1.06
N ARG A 161 6.49 15.04 0.10
CA ARG A 161 5.34 15.73 -0.49
C ARG A 161 4.26 15.99 0.56
N ILE A 162 3.91 14.99 1.37
CA ILE A 162 2.95 15.15 2.48
C ILE A 162 3.42 16.23 3.46
N ALA A 163 4.70 16.24 3.84
CA ALA A 163 5.22 17.18 4.83
C ALA A 163 5.15 18.65 4.37
N VAL A 164 5.17 18.92 3.06
CA VAL A 164 4.99 20.28 2.50
C VAL A 164 3.54 20.61 2.16
N GLY A 165 2.60 19.69 2.39
CA GLY A 165 1.17 19.88 2.14
C GLY A 165 0.73 19.64 0.69
N GLU A 166 1.56 18.97 -0.11
CA GLU A 166 1.16 18.56 -1.44
C GLU A 166 0.14 17.41 -1.38
N SER A 167 -0.85 17.48 -2.26
CA SER A 167 -1.71 16.33 -2.54
C SER A 167 -0.92 15.31 -3.36
N LEU A 168 -1.04 14.02 -3.02
CA LEU A 168 -0.30 12.93 -3.62
C LEU A 168 -0.82 12.52 -5.00
#